data_AF-A0A9N7YBG2-F1
#
_entry.id   AF-A0A9N7YBG2-F1
#
_cell.length_a   1.000
_cell.length_b   1.000
_cell.length_c   1.000
_cell.angle_alpha   90.00
_cell.angle_beta   90.00
_cell.angle_gamma   90.00
#
_symmetry.space_group_name_H-M   'P 1'
#
loop_
_entity.id
_entity.type
_entity.pdbx_description
1 polymer ?
#
loop_
_entity_poly.entity_id
_entity_poly.type
_entity_poly.pdbx_seq_one_letter_code
_entity_poly.pdbx_strand_id
1 'polypeptide(L)'
;MVEPSKPVAVLLLFLLHSCRADDVFLNSQRASEVLVRSRRANHIFEEMKPGNLERECVEEVCDHEEAREVFEQTEKTEKFWKKYLDCKGTERRETQQDIGRVRQCVEGRCIFGKGFSYEGDVNITKSGRQCQYWSRNFPHPIMR
;
A
#
# COMPACT_ATOMS: atom_id res chain seq x y z
N MET A 1 -63.70 0.14 -31.50
CA MET A 1 -62.75 -0.47 -30.55
C MET A 1 -61.82 -1.34 -31.39
N VAL A 2 -60.59 -0.89 -31.65
CA VAL A 2 -59.63 -1.60 -32.51
C VAL A 2 -58.72 -2.40 -31.58
N GLU A 3 -58.75 -3.73 -31.70
CA GLU A 3 -57.79 -4.58 -30.99
C GLU A 3 -56.40 -4.43 -31.66
N PRO A 4 -55.34 -4.11 -30.89
CA PRO A 4 -54.01 -3.98 -31.46
C PRO A 4 -53.48 -5.34 -31.92
N SER A 5 -52.83 -5.38 -33.09
CA SER A 5 -52.21 -6.61 -33.57
C SER A 5 -51.06 -7.03 -32.65
N LYS A 6 -50.88 -8.35 -32.48
CA LYS A 6 -49.87 -8.98 -31.60
C LYS A 6 -48.47 -8.33 -31.65
N PRO A 7 -47.89 -7.95 -32.82
CA PRO A 7 -46.58 -7.30 -32.83
C PRO A 7 -46.59 -5.89 -32.21
N VAL A 8 -47.69 -5.15 -32.33
CA VAL A 8 -47.84 -3.81 -31.71
C VAL A 8 -47.92 -3.93 -30.19
N ALA A 9 -48.65 -4.94 -29.69
CA ALA A 9 -48.71 -5.23 -28.25
C ALA A 9 -47.34 -5.63 -27.67
N VAL A 10 -46.54 -6.41 -28.42
CA VAL A 10 -45.17 -6.79 -28.03
C VAL A 10 -44.23 -5.58 -28.05
N LEU A 11 -44.31 -4.73 -29.07
CA LEU A 11 -43.52 -3.50 -29.14
C LEU A 11 -43.83 -2.56 -27.96
N LEU A 12 -45.11 -2.41 -27.62
CA LEU A 12 -45.56 -1.62 -26.48
C LEU A 12 -45.07 -2.21 -25.15
N LEU A 13 -45.05 -3.54 -24.99
CA LEU A 13 -44.49 -4.21 -23.81
C LEU A 13 -42.98 -4.00 -23.67
N PHE A 14 -42.21 -4.03 -24.77
CA PHE A 14 -40.77 -3.73 -24.76
C PHE A 14 -40.47 -2.27 -24.44
N LEU A 15 -41.27 -1.34 -24.99
CA LEU A 15 -41.15 0.09 -24.68
C LEU A 15 -41.51 0.40 -23.22
N LEU A 16 -42.50 -0.30 -22.65
CA LEU A 16 -42.86 -0.19 -21.23
C LEU A 16 -41.80 -0.79 -20.28
N HIS A 17 -41.10 -1.85 -20.69
CA HIS A 17 -40.00 -2.44 -19.91
C HIS A 17 -38.70 -1.62 -19.98
N SER A 18 -38.52 -0.81 -21.01
CA SER A 18 -37.32 0.03 -21.18
C SER A 18 -37.36 1.31 -20.33
N CYS A 19 -38.48 1.60 -19.65
CA CYS A 19 -38.70 2.81 -18.85
C CYS A 19 -38.41 2.61 -17.34
N ARG A 20 -37.63 1.58 -16.97
CA ARG A 20 -37.35 1.18 -15.57
C ARG A 20 -35.85 0.94 -15.36
N ALA A 21 -35.00 1.87 -15.80
CA ALA A 21 -33.56 1.80 -15.56
C ALA A 21 -32.96 3.14 -15.08
N ASP A 22 -33.77 4.05 -14.54
CA ASP A 22 -33.30 5.38 -14.09
C ASP A 22 -32.57 5.39 -12.73
N ASP A 23 -32.45 4.23 -12.05
CA ASP A 23 -31.82 4.12 -10.71
C ASP A 23 -30.51 3.31 -10.69
N VAL A 24 -29.86 3.07 -11.85
CA VAL A 24 -28.59 2.32 -11.88
C VAL A 24 -27.40 3.20 -11.43
N PHE A 25 -27.53 4.52 -11.54
CA PHE A 25 -26.48 5.47 -11.15
C PHE A 25 -26.97 6.42 -10.06
N LEU A 26 -26.23 6.49 -8.94
CA LEU A 26 -26.44 7.52 -7.92
C LEU A 26 -26.07 8.88 -8.49
N ASN A 27 -26.85 9.92 -8.13
CA ASN A 27 -26.47 11.30 -8.44
C ASN A 27 -25.17 11.69 -7.72
N SER A 28 -24.48 12.71 -8.24
CA SER A 28 -23.16 13.13 -7.74
C SER A 28 -23.12 13.38 -6.23
N GLN A 29 -24.18 13.98 -5.65
CA GLN A 29 -24.26 14.23 -4.21
C GLN A 29 -24.32 12.92 -3.42
N ARG A 30 -25.22 11.99 -3.79
CA ARG A 30 -25.35 10.67 -3.15
C ARG A 30 -24.15 9.75 -3.41
N ALA A 31 -23.56 9.81 -4.60
CA ALA A 31 -22.37 9.04 -4.94
C ALA A 31 -21.16 9.48 -4.08
N SER A 32 -21.06 10.77 -3.77
CA SER A 32 -20.02 11.34 -2.90
C SER A 32 -20.18 10.98 -1.43
N GLU A 33 -21.41 10.65 -1.00
CA GLU A 33 -21.69 10.13 0.35
C GLU A 33 -21.27 8.66 0.52
N VAL A 34 -21.28 7.88 -0.57
CA VAL A 34 -20.90 6.45 -0.56
C VAL A 34 -19.38 6.27 -0.67
N LEU A 35 -18.72 7.10 -1.50
CA LEU A 35 -17.27 7.11 -1.67
C LEU A 35 -16.65 8.25 -0.87
N VAL A 36 -16.67 8.14 0.46
CA VAL A 36 -15.85 9.01 1.32
C VAL A 36 -14.39 8.57 1.19
N ARG A 37 -13.74 8.97 0.08
CA ARG A 37 -12.28 8.92 0.00
C ARG A 37 -11.74 10.13 0.75
N SER A 38 -11.03 9.89 1.85
CA SER A 38 -10.14 10.90 2.39
C SER A 38 -9.21 11.35 1.25
N ARG A 39 -9.03 12.66 1.09
CA ARG A 39 -8.00 13.17 0.19
C ARG A 39 -6.69 12.55 0.66
N ARG A 40 -6.03 11.77 -0.20
CA ARG A 40 -4.66 11.29 0.06
C ARG A 40 -3.84 12.55 0.35
N ALA A 41 -3.14 12.56 1.47
CA ALA A 41 -2.31 13.69 1.82
C ALA A 41 -1.18 13.69 0.80
N ASN A 42 -1.18 14.65 -0.14
CA ASN A 42 -0.03 15.18 -0.90
C ASN A 42 -0.49 16.10 -2.07
N HIS A 43 0.46 16.77 -2.73
CA HIS A 43 0.29 17.99 -3.55
C HIS A 43 -0.74 17.84 -4.70
N ILE A 44 -1.34 18.95 -5.16
CA ILE A 44 -2.51 18.97 -6.08
C ILE A 44 -2.34 18.14 -7.39
N PHE A 45 -1.12 17.79 -7.78
CA PHE A 45 -0.79 16.99 -8.96
C PHE A 45 0.18 15.82 -8.67
N GLU A 46 0.40 15.50 -7.40
CA GLU A 46 1.32 14.43 -6.95
C GLU A 46 1.03 13.09 -7.62
N GLU A 47 -0.25 12.71 -7.65
CA GLU A 47 -0.78 11.44 -8.16
C GLU A 47 -0.53 11.22 -9.66
N MET A 48 -0.11 12.26 -10.41
CA MET A 48 0.25 12.11 -11.83
C MET A 48 1.73 11.71 -12.00
N LYS A 49 2.56 11.89 -10.96
CA LYS A 49 3.95 11.45 -10.99
C LYS A 49 4.01 9.93 -10.82
N PRO A 50 4.96 9.24 -11.46
CA PRO A 50 5.21 7.83 -11.18
C PRO A 50 5.72 7.68 -9.74
N GLY A 51 5.28 6.60 -9.07
CA GLY A 51 5.71 6.24 -7.72
C GLY A 51 7.24 6.22 -7.60
N ASN A 52 7.77 6.85 -6.57
CA ASN A 52 9.21 6.90 -6.32
C ASN A 52 9.54 6.69 -4.85
N LEU A 53 10.25 5.60 -4.55
CA LEU A 53 10.60 5.21 -3.18
C LEU A 53 11.32 6.31 -2.40
N GLU A 54 12.30 6.94 -3.05
CA GLU A 54 13.14 7.95 -2.40
C GLU A 54 12.30 9.18 -2.06
N ARG A 55 11.53 9.69 -3.02
CA ARG A 55 10.68 10.87 -2.83
C ARG A 55 9.58 10.61 -1.80
N GLU A 56 8.75 9.59 -2.03
CA GLU A 56 7.49 9.41 -1.29
C GLU A 56 7.72 8.84 0.11
N CYS A 57 8.62 7.86 0.26
CA CYS A 57 8.77 7.14 1.52
C CYS A 57 10.06 7.47 2.28
N VAL A 58 11.08 8.08 1.68
CA VAL A 58 12.35 8.41 2.35
C VAL A 58 12.49 9.91 2.61
N GLU A 59 12.21 10.74 1.60
CA GLU A 59 12.21 12.20 1.70
C GLU A 59 10.90 12.73 2.28
N GLU A 60 9.77 12.08 1.96
CA GLU A 60 8.42 12.34 2.50
C GLU A 60 7.93 11.19 3.40
N VAL A 61 6.74 11.31 3.99
CA VAL A 61 6.10 10.22 4.76
C VAL A 61 5.00 9.62 3.91
N CYS A 62 5.20 8.37 3.48
CA CYS A 62 4.20 7.67 2.67
C CYS A 62 3.22 6.81 3.49
N ASP A 63 2.02 6.61 2.93
CA ASP A 63 1.10 5.56 3.35
C ASP A 63 1.33 4.22 2.62
N HIS A 64 0.54 3.19 2.96
CA HIS A 64 0.72 1.85 2.38
C HIS A 64 0.40 1.81 0.88
N GLU A 65 -0.52 2.65 0.42
CA GLU A 65 -0.98 2.67 -0.96
C GLU A 65 0.04 3.35 -1.86
N GLU A 66 0.67 4.43 -1.41
CA GLU A 66 1.83 5.03 -2.07
C GLU A 66 3.00 4.03 -2.15
N ALA A 67 3.28 3.31 -1.06
CA ALA A 67 4.26 2.23 -1.09
C ALA A 67 3.87 1.11 -2.08
N ARG A 68 2.57 0.82 -2.26
CA ARG A 68 2.09 -0.14 -3.25
C ARG A 68 2.31 0.36 -4.67
N GLU A 69 2.12 1.65 -4.92
CA GLU A 69 2.36 2.31 -6.22
C GLU A 69 3.85 2.30 -6.61
N VAL A 70 4.77 2.37 -5.62
CA VAL A 70 6.22 2.26 -5.86
C VAL A 70 6.66 0.86 -6.33
N PHE A 71 6.15 -0.21 -5.70
CA PHE A 71 6.63 -1.57 -5.97
C PHE A 71 5.75 -2.37 -6.94
N GLU A 72 4.50 -1.96 -7.14
CA GLU A 72 3.41 -2.61 -7.90
C GLU A 72 3.05 -4.04 -7.47
N GLN A 73 3.94 -4.75 -6.77
CA GLN A 73 3.82 -6.14 -6.35
C GLN A 73 3.53 -6.24 -4.85
N THR A 74 2.41 -6.89 -4.49
CA THR A 74 1.97 -7.05 -3.10
C THR A 74 3.05 -7.60 -2.17
N GLU A 75 3.79 -8.64 -2.58
CA GLU A 75 4.81 -9.25 -1.73
C GLU A 75 5.96 -8.28 -1.41
N LYS A 76 6.39 -7.49 -2.41
CA LYS A 76 7.46 -6.49 -2.23
C LYS A 76 6.98 -5.34 -1.35
N THR A 77 5.75 -4.87 -1.59
CA THR A 77 5.11 -3.84 -0.77
C THR A 77 5.02 -4.28 0.69
N GLU A 78 4.54 -5.50 0.97
CA GLU A 78 4.43 -6.00 2.34
C GLU A 78 5.78 -6.14 3.05
N LYS A 79 6.81 -6.61 2.35
CA LYS A 79 8.17 -6.69 2.90
C LYS A 79 8.72 -5.30 3.22
N PHE A 80 8.59 -4.37 2.28
CA PHE A 80 9.01 -3.00 2.48
C PHE A 80 8.23 -2.34 3.61
N TRP A 81 6.91 -2.46 3.64
CA TRP A 81 6.04 -1.79 4.61
C TRP A 81 6.35 -2.21 6.04
N LYS A 82 6.57 -3.52 6.28
CA LYS A 82 7.02 -4.03 7.58
C LYS A 82 8.33 -3.38 8.01
N LYS A 83 9.28 -3.25 7.08
CA LYS A 83 10.56 -2.60 7.31
C LYS A 83 10.38 -1.11 7.63
N TYR A 84 9.61 -0.41 6.82
CA TYR A 84 9.29 1.01 6.98
C TYR A 84 8.65 1.32 8.35
N LEU A 85 7.73 0.47 8.81
CA LEU A 85 7.13 0.58 10.15
C LEU A 85 8.14 0.31 11.28
N ASP A 86 9.00 -0.72 11.17
CA ASP A 86 10.09 -0.97 12.13
C ASP A 86 11.06 0.22 12.20
N CYS A 87 11.30 0.85 11.06
CA CYS A 87 12.11 2.06 10.93
C CYS A 87 11.45 3.33 11.48
N LYS A 88 10.21 3.24 11.97
CA LYS A 88 9.42 4.40 12.42
C LYS A 88 9.27 5.45 11.31
N GLY A 89 9.04 4.99 10.08
CA GLY A 89 8.87 5.84 8.90
C GLY A 89 7.65 6.77 9.00
N THR A 90 6.53 6.26 9.51
CA THR A 90 5.27 7.01 9.68
C THR A 90 5.28 8.01 10.84
N GLU A 91 6.21 7.86 11.80
CA GLU A 91 6.29 8.67 13.02
C GLU A 91 7.42 9.73 12.95
N ARG A 92 8.12 9.83 11.82
CA ARG A 92 9.31 10.68 11.70
C ARG A 92 8.94 12.15 11.53
N ARG A 93 9.85 13.05 11.93
CA ARG A 93 9.79 14.48 11.62
C ARG A 93 10.54 14.75 10.33
N GLU A 94 10.19 15.83 9.62
CA GLU A 94 10.87 16.29 8.41
C GLU A 94 12.22 16.97 8.72
N THR A 95 13.11 16.27 9.43
CA THR A 95 14.48 16.72 9.69
C THR A 95 15.48 15.94 8.85
N GLN A 96 16.58 16.58 8.46
CA GLN A 96 17.64 15.91 7.68
C GLN A 96 18.21 14.67 8.38
N GLN A 97 18.25 14.68 9.72
CA GLN A 97 18.69 13.55 10.52
C GLN A 97 17.69 12.39 10.46
N ASP A 98 16.40 12.68 10.53
CA ASP A 98 15.33 11.67 10.45
C ASP A 98 15.22 11.05 9.05
N ILE A 99 15.47 11.83 7.99
CA ILE A 99 15.59 11.32 6.61
C ILE A 99 16.75 10.34 6.50
N GLY A 100 17.94 10.73 6.95
CA GLY A 100 19.12 9.86 6.94
C GLY A 100 18.90 8.56 7.75
N ARG A 101 18.22 8.67 8.90
CA ARG A 101 17.85 7.55 9.77
C ARG A 101 16.97 6.53 9.03
N VAL A 102 15.88 7.00 8.42
CA VAL A 102 14.95 6.11 7.71
C VAL A 102 15.63 5.48 6.50
N ARG A 103 16.39 6.25 5.71
CA ARG A 103 17.13 5.74 4.55
C ARG A 103 18.04 4.56 4.92
N GLN A 104 18.90 4.75 5.93
CA GLN A 104 19.81 3.69 6.39
C GLN A 104 19.06 2.47 6.94
N CYS A 105 17.92 2.70 7.57
CA CYS A 105 17.09 1.65 8.15
C CYS A 105 16.42 0.78 7.08
N VAL A 106 15.78 1.41 6.08
CA VAL A 106 15.09 0.69 5.00
C VAL A 106 16.08 0.00 4.04
N GLU A 107 17.33 0.45 3.97
CA GLU A 107 18.40 -0.27 3.31
C GLU A 107 18.94 -1.46 4.14
N GLY A 108 18.64 -1.52 5.44
CA GLY A 108 19.07 -2.61 6.33
C GLY A 108 20.55 -2.56 6.73
N ARG A 109 21.25 -1.45 6.47
CA ARG A 109 22.69 -1.27 6.75
C ARG A 109 22.98 -0.97 8.22
N CYS A 110 21.99 -0.51 8.98
CA CYS A 110 22.11 -0.14 10.38
C CYS A 110 20.94 -0.68 11.20
N ILE A 111 21.17 -0.84 12.51
CA ILE A 111 20.15 -1.31 13.46
C ILE A 111 19.38 -0.09 13.98
N PHE A 112 18.05 -0.13 13.84
CA PHE A 112 17.15 0.85 14.45
C PHE A 112 16.10 0.15 15.29
N GLY A 113 15.69 0.78 16.41
CA GLY A 113 14.70 0.19 17.32
C GLY A 113 15.15 -1.18 17.84
N LYS A 114 14.38 -2.22 17.52
CA LYS A 114 14.69 -3.62 17.88
C LYS A 114 15.58 -4.33 16.86
N GLY A 115 15.80 -3.73 15.68
CA GLY A 115 16.67 -4.28 14.65
C GLY A 115 16.05 -5.38 13.79
N PHE A 116 14.73 -5.46 13.67
CA PHE A 116 14.09 -6.45 12.80
C PHE A 116 14.35 -6.18 11.32
N SER A 117 14.61 -4.92 10.97
CA SER A 117 15.00 -4.43 9.65
C SER A 117 16.47 -4.64 9.29
N TYR A 118 17.31 -5.16 10.20
CA TYR A 118 18.74 -5.33 9.94
C TYR A 118 19.00 -6.48 8.96
N GLU A 119 19.71 -6.18 7.88
CA GLU A 119 20.05 -7.13 6.79
C GLU A 119 21.57 -7.15 6.49
N GLY A 120 22.39 -6.65 7.43
CA GLY A 120 23.85 -6.68 7.31
C GLY A 120 24.47 -8.05 7.58
N ASP A 121 25.80 -8.12 7.49
CA ASP A 121 26.60 -9.35 7.46
C ASP A 121 27.42 -9.60 8.74
N VAL A 122 27.11 -8.90 9.83
CA VAL A 122 27.80 -9.08 11.11
C VAL A 122 27.62 -10.51 11.63
N ASN A 123 28.72 -11.25 11.74
CA ASN A 123 28.75 -12.66 12.11
C ASN A 123 29.53 -12.94 13.42
N ILE A 124 29.79 -11.90 14.22
CA ILE A 124 30.45 -11.99 15.52
C ILE A 124 29.58 -11.29 16.56
N THR A 125 29.35 -11.93 17.70
CA THR A 125 28.58 -11.38 18.82
C THR A 125 29.35 -10.26 19.54
N LYS A 126 28.65 -9.45 20.35
CA LYS A 126 29.27 -8.42 21.22
C LYS A 126 30.39 -8.96 22.12
N SER A 127 30.32 -10.24 22.49
CA SER A 127 31.33 -10.91 23.32
C SER A 127 32.53 -11.48 22.54
N GLY A 128 32.58 -11.31 21.22
CA GLY A 128 33.64 -11.82 20.35
C GLY A 128 33.45 -13.27 19.88
N ARG A 129 32.32 -13.93 20.21
CA ARG A 129 32.01 -15.30 19.73
C ARG A 129 31.48 -15.27 18.31
N GLN A 130 31.91 -16.22 17.47
CA GLN A 130 31.41 -16.39 16.11
C GLN A 130 29.96 -16.92 16.10
N CYS A 131 29.12 -16.36 15.22
CA CYS A 131 27.73 -16.76 15.07
C CYS A 131 27.61 -18.18 14.52
N GLN A 132 26.65 -18.93 15.04
CA GLN A 132 26.21 -20.18 14.42
C GLN A 132 25.49 -19.87 13.11
N TYR A 133 25.74 -20.66 12.06
CA TYR A 133 24.99 -20.57 10.81
C TYR A 133 23.50 -20.90 11.05
N TRP A 134 22.60 -20.08 10.49
CA TRP A 134 21.14 -20.31 10.53
C TRP A 134 20.68 -21.61 9.86
N SER A 135 21.55 -22.26 9.08
CA SER A 135 21.32 -23.56 8.43
C SER A 135 21.84 -24.75 9.25
N ARG A 136 22.57 -24.52 10.36
CA ARG A 136 23.16 -25.57 11.19
C ARG A 136 22.40 -25.71 12.51
N ASN A 137 22.28 -26.94 13.02
CA ASN A 137 21.61 -27.28 14.28
C ASN A 137 22.59 -27.65 15.41
N PHE A 138 23.88 -27.35 15.25
CA PHE A 138 24.92 -27.61 16.23
C PHE A 138 25.82 -26.37 16.37
N PRO A 139 26.24 -25.97 17.58
CA PRO A 139 25.97 -26.61 18.88
C PRO A 139 24.54 -26.39 19.42
N HIS A 140 23.80 -25.42 18.89
CA HIS A 140 22.43 -25.12 19.32
C HIS A 140 21.41 -25.54 18.24
N PRO A 141 20.36 -26.31 18.58
CA PRO A 141 19.32 -26.65 17.61
C PRO A 141 18.46 -25.43 17.25
N ILE A 142 18.13 -25.26 15.97
CA ILE A 142 17.22 -24.20 15.48
C ILE A 142 15.81 -24.78 15.34
N MET A 143 14.87 -24.27 16.12
CA MET A 143 13.45 -24.61 16.00
C MET A 143 12.80 -23.65 14.99
N ARG A 144 12.19 -24.21 13.93
CA ARG A 144 11.44 -23.45 12.90
C ARG A 144 9.95 -23.72 13.06
#